data_AF-A0A3B9APW9-F1
#
_entry.id   AF-A0A3B9APW9-F1
#
_cell.length_a   1.000
_cell.length_b   1.000
_cell.length_c   1.000
_cell.angle_alpha   90.00
_cell.angle_beta   90.00
_cell.angle_gamma   90.00
#
_symmetry.space_group_name_H-M   'P 1'
#
loop_
_entity.id
_entity.type
_entity.pdbx_description
1 polymer ?
#
loop_
_entity_poly.entity_id
_entity_poly.type
_entity_poly.pdbx_seq_one_letter_code
_entity_poly.pdbx_strand_id
1 'polypeptide(L)'
;MKIPQHALNSFTIEEESLQESPILEANYLIFKLLKNILPEPSGIRELLDFIKKFEPQIDQESLQEFYAYARNLCVIQLNNDIENKEVGDILNALYKDNLERGLLHYNGRLHPSRYWAVSSNAIRVKDFKWAKSFIEQYKEQLIGENETRDIYRMNMANYFFGIGEYSKCLDYIPATSPFLDYQAIGKRLELMALYELKSELLPYKLDAFKVFLSRTSPKILAENIRQLNTDFVNFLFQIVSSIPGDLKRADTVIRRINEKKRVVEWHWLMDKAVELKR
;
A
#
# COMPACT_ATOMS: atom_id res chain seq x y z
N MET A 1 -15.33 -6.33 -22.63
CA MET A 1 -14.78 -6.70 -23.95
C MET A 1 -13.39 -7.29 -23.72
N LYS A 2 -13.21 -8.61 -23.90
CA LYS A 2 -11.90 -9.25 -23.72
C LYS A 2 -11.11 -9.04 -25.01
N ILE A 3 -10.10 -8.17 -24.99
CA ILE A 3 -9.13 -8.09 -26.07
C ILE A 3 -8.30 -9.38 -25.99
N PRO A 4 -8.31 -10.24 -27.02
CA PRO A 4 -7.58 -11.48 -26.96
C PRO A 4 -6.06 -11.22 -26.97
N GLN A 5 -5.31 -12.02 -26.22
CA GLN A 5 -3.84 -11.86 -26.03
C GLN A 5 -3.06 -11.81 -27.36
N HIS A 6 -3.56 -12.46 -28.43
CA HIS A 6 -2.96 -12.42 -29.75
C HIS A 6 -3.12 -11.07 -30.45
N ALA A 7 -4.20 -10.33 -30.19
CA ALA A 7 -4.42 -9.00 -30.76
C ALA A 7 -3.47 -7.95 -30.16
N LEU A 8 -3.03 -8.14 -28.90
CA LEU A 8 -2.00 -7.30 -28.28
C LEU A 8 -0.58 -7.58 -28.82
N ASN A 9 -0.38 -8.71 -29.51
CA ASN A 9 0.90 -9.06 -30.14
C ASN A 9 0.94 -8.70 -31.64
N SER A 10 -0.15 -8.20 -32.22
CA SER A 10 -0.25 -7.82 -33.64
C SER A 10 -0.31 -6.31 -33.88
N PHE A 11 -0.17 -5.49 -32.84
CA PHE A 11 0.03 -4.05 -33.02
C PHE A 11 1.49 -3.79 -33.39
N THR A 12 1.76 -3.71 -34.69
CA THR A 12 3.00 -3.15 -35.22
C THR A 12 2.79 -1.64 -35.27
N ILE A 13 3.34 -0.91 -34.31
CA ILE A 13 3.47 0.55 -34.43
C ILE A 13 4.75 0.79 -35.21
N GLU A 14 4.68 1.51 -36.32
CA GLU A 14 5.87 1.88 -37.09
C GLU A 14 6.80 2.73 -36.21
N GLU A 15 8.11 2.44 -36.21
CA GLU A 15 9.09 3.15 -35.35
C GLU A 15 9.07 4.67 -35.59
N GLU A 16 8.79 5.11 -36.82
CA GLU A 16 8.60 6.52 -37.17
C GLU A 16 7.40 7.15 -36.43
N SER A 17 6.30 6.42 -36.27
CA SER A 17 5.10 6.91 -35.56
C SER A 17 5.30 7.00 -34.04
N LEU A 18 6.18 6.17 -33.47
CA LEU A 18 6.59 6.28 -32.06
C LEU A 18 7.44 7.54 -31.83
N GLN A 19 8.31 7.88 -32.77
CA GLN A 19 9.18 9.06 -32.68
C GLN A 19 8.41 10.39 -32.83
N GLU A 20 7.26 10.38 -33.48
CA GLU A 20 6.44 11.58 -33.72
C GLU A 20 5.50 11.94 -32.55
N SER A 21 5.22 11.01 -31.62
CA SER A 21 4.29 11.25 -30.51
C SER A 21 4.83 10.76 -29.16
N PRO A 22 5.24 11.68 -28.27
CA PRO A 22 5.69 11.32 -26.92
C PRO A 22 4.64 10.56 -26.11
N ILE A 23 3.34 10.78 -26.38
CA ILE A 23 2.24 10.07 -25.72
C ILE A 23 2.23 8.59 -26.12
N LEU A 24 2.43 8.27 -27.40
CA LEU A 24 2.48 6.89 -27.88
C LEU A 24 3.69 6.15 -27.31
N GLU A 25 4.85 6.81 -27.29
CA GLU A 25 6.08 6.22 -26.75
C GLU A 25 5.99 5.99 -25.23
N ALA A 26 5.45 6.94 -24.45
CA ALA A 26 5.19 6.75 -23.03
C ALA A 26 4.29 5.53 -22.76
N ASN A 27 3.19 5.41 -23.51
CA ASN A 27 2.27 4.27 -23.39
C ASN A 27 2.95 2.94 -23.78
N TYR A 28 3.80 2.95 -24.81
CA TYR A 28 4.56 1.77 -25.21
C TYR A 28 5.57 1.33 -24.13
N LEU A 29 6.28 2.27 -23.50
CA LEU A 29 7.18 2.00 -22.38
C LEU A 29 6.41 1.40 -21.19
N ILE A 30 5.27 2.00 -20.82
CA ILE A 30 4.40 1.46 -19.76
C ILE A 30 3.95 0.04 -20.09
N PHE A 31 3.51 -0.21 -21.31
CA PHE A 31 3.10 -1.55 -21.76
C PHE A 31 4.23 -2.57 -21.67
N LYS A 32 5.45 -2.22 -22.09
CA LYS A 32 6.63 -3.08 -21.98
C LYS A 32 6.94 -3.42 -20.52
N LEU A 33 6.83 -2.45 -19.61
CA LEU A 33 7.04 -2.67 -18.18
C LEU A 33 5.96 -3.56 -17.58
N LEU A 34 4.70 -3.41 -17.98
CA LEU A 34 3.57 -4.23 -17.51
C LEU A 34 3.59 -5.66 -18.05
N LYS A 35 4.28 -5.92 -19.18
CA LYS A 35 4.50 -7.29 -19.69
C LYS A 35 5.41 -8.11 -18.80
N ASN A 36 6.32 -7.45 -18.07
CA ASN A 36 7.17 -8.11 -17.11
C ASN A 36 6.40 -8.31 -15.80
N ILE A 37 6.40 -9.55 -15.28
CA ILE A 37 5.74 -9.89 -14.00
C ILE A 37 6.31 -9.04 -12.84
N LEU A 38 7.56 -8.60 -12.99
CA LEU A 38 8.33 -7.76 -12.07
C LEU A 38 9.10 -6.72 -12.89
N PRO A 39 8.65 -5.46 -12.95
CA PRO A 39 9.38 -4.40 -13.62
C PRO A 39 10.63 -3.99 -12.83
N GLU A 40 11.81 -4.12 -13.44
CA GLU A 40 13.08 -3.72 -12.82
C GLU A 40 13.08 -2.22 -12.43
N PRO A 41 13.74 -1.83 -11.31
CA PRO A 41 13.83 -0.43 -10.90
C PRO A 41 14.41 0.49 -11.98
N SER A 42 15.33 -0.02 -12.81
CA SER A 42 15.89 0.70 -13.96
C SER A 42 14.83 1.09 -14.99
N GLY A 43 13.85 0.21 -15.26
CA GLY A 43 12.77 0.49 -16.19
C GLY A 43 11.79 1.55 -15.67
N ILE A 44 11.59 1.61 -14.35
CA ILE A 44 10.81 2.69 -13.72
C ILE A 44 11.54 4.03 -13.90
N ARG A 45 12.86 4.07 -13.69
CA ARG A 45 13.66 5.29 -13.90
C ARG A 45 13.63 5.74 -15.36
N GLU A 46 13.77 4.82 -16.31
CA GLU A 46 13.68 5.10 -17.75
C GLU A 46 12.35 5.77 -18.10
N LEU A 47 11.23 5.24 -17.60
CA LEU A 47 9.91 5.86 -17.78
C LEU A 47 9.85 7.27 -17.16
N LEU A 48 10.39 7.46 -15.96
CA LEU A 48 10.38 8.78 -15.31
C LEU A 48 11.22 9.82 -16.05
N ASP A 49 12.39 9.43 -16.53
CA ASP A 49 13.26 10.31 -17.31
C ASP A 49 12.61 10.67 -18.66
N PHE A 50 11.93 9.70 -19.28
CA PHE A 50 11.12 9.93 -20.47
C PHE A 50 10.00 10.94 -20.21
N ILE A 51 9.17 10.72 -19.18
CA ILE A 51 8.05 11.62 -18.83
C ILE A 51 8.58 13.03 -18.60
N LYS A 52 9.64 13.19 -17.81
CA LYS A 52 10.22 14.51 -17.52
C LYS A 52 10.75 15.21 -18.76
N LYS A 53 11.41 14.47 -19.66
CA LYS A 53 11.98 15.03 -20.90
C LYS A 53 10.89 15.58 -21.82
N PHE A 54 9.77 14.89 -21.93
CA PHE A 54 8.70 15.23 -22.87
C PHE A 54 7.49 15.91 -22.22
N GLU A 55 7.55 16.19 -20.93
CA GLU A 55 6.48 16.85 -20.17
C GLU A 55 5.90 18.10 -20.85
N PRO A 56 6.69 19.02 -21.44
CA PRO A 56 6.14 20.21 -22.10
C PRO A 56 5.26 19.91 -23.33
N GLN A 57 5.30 18.69 -23.85
CA GLN A 57 4.59 18.22 -25.04
C GLN A 57 3.41 17.30 -24.70
N ILE A 58 3.20 17.00 -23.41
CA ILE A 58 2.16 16.11 -22.93
C ILE A 58 1.09 16.95 -22.23
N ASP A 59 -0.18 16.71 -22.56
CA ASP A 59 -1.28 17.40 -21.89
C ASP A 59 -1.39 16.98 -20.41
N GLN A 60 -2.02 17.82 -19.60
CA GLN A 60 -2.11 17.64 -18.15
C GLN A 60 -2.77 16.31 -17.75
N GLU A 61 -3.77 15.85 -18.50
CA GLU A 61 -4.50 14.61 -18.20
C GLU A 61 -3.61 13.39 -18.45
N SER A 62 -3.00 13.32 -19.63
CA SER A 62 -2.03 12.28 -19.96
C SER A 62 -0.84 12.26 -18.98
N LEU A 63 -0.35 13.43 -18.59
CA LEU A 63 0.76 13.55 -17.63
C LEU A 63 0.38 12.97 -16.25
N GLN A 64 -0.83 13.30 -15.77
CA GLN A 64 -1.36 12.76 -14.52
C GLN A 64 -1.48 11.24 -14.58
N GLU A 65 -1.92 10.68 -15.71
CA GLU A 65 -1.99 9.24 -15.93
C GLU A 65 -0.61 8.58 -15.94
N PHE A 66 0.36 9.13 -16.67
CA PHE A 66 1.71 8.56 -16.76
C PHE A 66 2.42 8.52 -15.40
N TYR A 67 2.31 9.59 -14.60
CA TYR A 67 2.84 9.53 -13.24
C TYR A 67 2.03 8.59 -12.33
N ALA A 68 0.73 8.41 -12.57
CA ALA A 68 -0.04 7.38 -11.86
C ALA A 68 0.47 5.97 -12.20
N TYR A 69 0.79 5.69 -13.46
CA TYR A 69 1.42 4.44 -13.86
C TYR A 69 2.79 4.25 -13.20
N ALA A 70 3.65 5.26 -13.20
CA ALA A 70 4.96 5.18 -12.55
C ALA A 70 4.85 4.85 -11.05
N ARG A 71 3.92 5.49 -10.33
CA ARG A 71 3.64 5.17 -8.93
C ARG A 71 3.12 3.74 -8.75
N ASN A 72 2.20 3.31 -9.60
CA ASN A 72 1.64 1.97 -9.53
C ASN A 72 2.70 0.89 -9.81
N LEU A 73 3.63 1.12 -10.73
CA LEU A 73 4.76 0.23 -10.99
C LEU A 73 5.67 0.11 -9.76
N CYS A 74 5.95 1.23 -9.07
CA CYS A 74 6.67 1.19 -7.79
C CYS A 74 5.91 0.35 -6.76
N VAL A 75 4.59 0.54 -6.63
CA VAL A 75 3.75 -0.25 -5.70
C VAL A 75 3.78 -1.74 -6.04
N ILE A 76 3.71 -2.12 -7.32
CA ILE A 76 3.81 -3.51 -7.77
C ILE A 76 5.16 -4.11 -7.37
N GLN A 77 6.26 -3.38 -7.63
CA GLN A 77 7.60 -3.83 -7.28
C GLN A 77 7.74 -4.02 -5.77
N LEU A 78 7.25 -3.05 -4.99
CA LEU A 78 7.26 -3.09 -3.53
C LEU A 78 6.35 -4.18 -2.93
N ASN A 79 5.28 -4.58 -3.62
CA ASN A 79 4.45 -5.69 -3.17
C ASN A 79 5.13 -7.06 -3.36
N ASN A 80 6.12 -7.13 -4.25
CA ASN A 80 6.89 -8.36 -4.47
C ASN A 80 8.21 -8.38 -3.69
N ASP A 81 8.89 -7.24 -3.63
CA ASP A 81 10.11 -7.01 -2.86
C ASP A 81 9.87 -5.82 -1.92
N ILE A 82 9.33 -6.16 -0.76
CA ILE A 82 8.88 -5.16 0.20
C ILE A 82 10.07 -4.50 0.94
N GLU A 83 11.27 -5.07 0.86
CA GLU A 83 12.50 -4.49 1.43
C GLU A 83 13.22 -3.56 0.46
N ASN A 84 12.70 -3.39 -0.77
CA ASN A 84 13.32 -2.55 -1.79
C ASN A 84 13.31 -1.06 -1.42
N LYS A 85 14.33 -0.64 -0.66
CA LYS A 85 14.46 0.74 -0.17
C LYS A 85 14.53 1.75 -1.30
N GLU A 86 15.27 1.43 -2.36
CA GLU A 86 15.43 2.30 -3.53
C GLU A 86 14.07 2.64 -4.15
N VAL A 87 13.23 1.62 -4.41
CA VAL A 87 11.90 1.84 -5.00
C VAL A 87 10.98 2.56 -4.01
N GLY A 88 11.10 2.31 -2.71
CA GLY A 88 10.37 3.05 -1.69
C GLY A 88 10.70 4.55 -1.70
N ASP A 89 11.99 4.88 -1.83
CA ASP A 89 12.48 6.26 -1.90
C ASP A 89 12.05 6.95 -3.20
N ILE A 90 12.11 6.25 -4.34
CA ILE A 90 11.56 6.73 -5.63
C ILE A 90 10.07 7.04 -5.50
N LEU A 91 9.29 6.13 -4.93
CA LEU A 91 7.86 6.32 -4.73
C LEU A 91 7.57 7.51 -3.80
N ASN A 92 8.36 7.70 -2.75
CA ASN A 92 8.22 8.83 -1.83
C ASN A 92 8.50 10.17 -2.53
N ALA A 93 9.56 10.22 -3.34
CA ALA A 93 9.90 11.40 -4.14
C ALA A 93 8.80 11.72 -5.16
N LEU A 94 8.24 10.70 -5.83
CA LEU A 94 7.13 10.87 -6.75
C LEU A 94 5.88 11.42 -6.05
N TYR A 95 5.53 10.89 -4.87
CA TYR A 95 4.39 11.41 -4.13
C TYR A 95 4.57 12.88 -3.78
N LYS A 96 5.75 13.29 -3.29
CA LYS A 96 6.05 14.70 -2.96
C LYS A 96 5.89 15.61 -4.18
N ASP A 97 6.57 15.29 -5.27
CA ASP A 97 6.54 16.06 -6.51
C ASP A 97 5.12 16.17 -7.09
N ASN A 98 4.41 15.05 -7.20
CA ASN A 98 3.08 15.03 -7.79
C ASN A 98 2.01 15.67 -6.90
N LEU A 99 2.24 15.73 -5.59
CA LEU A 99 1.39 16.46 -4.68
C LEU A 99 1.54 17.97 -4.86
N GLU A 100 2.79 18.45 -4.90
CA GLU A 100 3.14 19.87 -5.10
C GLU A 100 2.58 20.40 -6.43
N ARG A 101 2.63 19.57 -7.48
CA ARG A 101 2.16 19.90 -8.83
C ARG A 101 0.66 19.69 -9.04
N GLY A 102 -0.07 19.25 -8.01
CA GLY A 102 -1.51 19.03 -8.11
C GLY A 102 -1.94 17.75 -8.83
N LEU A 103 -1.00 16.93 -9.33
CA LEU A 103 -1.26 15.70 -10.10
C LEU A 103 -1.93 14.58 -9.29
N LEU A 104 -1.91 14.68 -7.96
CA LEU A 104 -2.65 13.77 -7.07
C LEU A 104 -4.07 14.24 -6.75
N HIS A 105 -4.45 15.46 -7.14
CA HIS A 105 -5.77 16.01 -6.83
C HIS A 105 -6.79 15.66 -7.91
N TYR A 106 -8.06 15.66 -7.50
CA TYR A 106 -9.21 15.66 -8.37
C TYR A 106 -10.13 16.78 -7.89
N ASN A 107 -10.33 17.80 -8.73
CA ASN A 107 -11.03 19.03 -8.35
C ASN A 107 -10.50 19.67 -7.05
N GLY A 108 -9.16 19.74 -6.91
CA GLY A 108 -8.50 20.32 -5.74
C GLY A 108 -8.61 19.47 -4.45
N ARG A 109 -9.10 18.23 -4.53
CA ARG A 109 -9.26 17.32 -3.39
C ARG A 109 -8.53 16.01 -3.60
N LEU A 110 -8.17 15.34 -2.50
CA LEU A 110 -7.54 14.03 -2.50
C LEU A 110 -8.57 12.92 -2.30
N HIS A 111 -8.46 11.87 -3.11
CA HIS A 111 -9.19 10.63 -2.88
C HIS A 111 -8.60 9.89 -1.65
N PRO A 112 -9.42 9.21 -0.81
CA PRO A 112 -8.95 8.52 0.40
C PRO A 112 -7.83 7.51 0.14
N SER A 113 -7.85 6.81 -1.00
CA SER A 113 -6.80 5.88 -1.38
C SER A 113 -5.46 6.56 -1.70
N ARG A 114 -5.49 7.76 -2.31
CA ARG A 114 -4.28 8.55 -2.59
C ARG A 114 -3.70 9.08 -1.28
N TYR A 115 -4.56 9.57 -0.40
CA TYR A 115 -4.17 10.05 0.92
C TYR A 115 -3.49 8.95 1.76
N TRP A 116 -4.09 7.75 1.80
CA TRP A 116 -3.49 6.58 2.44
C TRP A 116 -2.16 6.16 1.82
N ALA A 117 -2.08 6.11 0.49
CA ALA A 117 -0.88 5.64 -0.19
C ALA A 117 0.33 6.57 0.05
N VAL A 118 0.09 7.89 0.02
CA VAL A 118 1.10 8.90 0.32
C VAL A 118 1.60 8.78 1.77
N SER A 119 0.68 8.80 2.74
CA SER A 119 1.04 8.75 4.17
C SER A 119 1.73 7.44 4.53
N SER A 120 1.21 6.31 4.05
CA SER A 120 1.74 4.98 4.34
C SER A 120 3.12 4.77 3.75
N ASN A 121 3.38 5.27 2.53
CA ASN A 121 4.72 5.18 1.95
C ASN A 121 5.72 6.03 2.72
N ALA A 122 5.34 7.24 3.13
CA ALA A 122 6.20 8.10 3.95
C ALA A 122 6.57 7.45 5.29
N ILE A 123 5.59 6.85 5.97
CA ILE A 123 5.79 6.08 7.21
C ILE A 123 6.74 4.91 6.96
N ARG A 124 6.55 4.17 5.87
CA ARG A 124 7.39 3.02 5.50
C ARG A 124 8.85 3.41 5.28
N VAL A 125 9.11 4.51 4.57
CA VAL A 125 10.49 5.02 4.38
C VAL A 125 11.01 5.81 5.58
N LYS A 126 10.25 5.82 6.69
CA LYS A 126 10.57 6.49 7.96
C LYS A 126 10.71 8.01 7.85
N ASP A 127 10.08 8.61 6.85
CA ASP A 127 9.95 10.07 6.73
C ASP A 127 8.78 10.57 7.56
N PHE A 128 8.85 10.33 8.87
CA PHE A 128 7.75 10.58 9.80
C PHE A 128 7.37 12.06 9.91
N LYS A 129 8.37 12.95 9.81
CA LYS A 129 8.13 14.40 9.85
C LYS A 129 7.26 14.81 8.66
N TRP A 130 7.62 14.35 7.46
CA TRP A 130 6.84 14.66 6.27
C TRP A 130 5.47 13.99 6.31
N ALA A 131 5.38 12.72 6.74
CA ALA A 131 4.11 12.01 6.87
C ALA A 131 3.11 12.80 7.73
N LYS A 132 3.54 13.27 8.91
CA LYS A 132 2.69 14.06 9.81
C LYS A 132 2.27 15.38 9.17
N SER A 133 3.22 16.12 8.59
CA SER A 133 2.93 17.39 7.92
C SER A 133 1.92 17.22 6.78
N PHE A 134 2.10 16.18 5.96
CA PHE A 134 1.17 15.84 4.89
C PHE A 134 -0.24 15.53 5.41
N ILE A 135 -0.35 14.65 6.41
CA ILE A 135 -1.64 14.24 6.99
C ILE A 135 -2.38 15.48 7.52
N GLU A 136 -1.70 16.33 8.29
CA GLU A 136 -2.29 17.55 8.86
C GLU A 136 -2.66 18.60 7.82
N GLN A 137 -1.83 18.78 6.78
CA GLN A 137 -2.03 19.79 5.74
C GLN A 137 -3.26 19.50 4.88
N TYR A 138 -3.51 18.23 4.54
CA TYR A 138 -4.53 17.87 3.55
C TYR A 138 -5.84 17.31 4.14
N LYS A 139 -5.97 17.24 5.47
CA LYS A 139 -7.15 16.67 6.14
C LYS A 139 -8.49 17.35 5.77
N GLU A 140 -8.48 18.63 5.40
CA GLU A 140 -9.69 19.37 4.99
C GLU A 140 -9.99 19.27 3.49
N GLN A 141 -9.12 18.61 2.72
CA GLN A 141 -9.22 18.50 1.26
C GLN A 141 -9.55 17.07 0.82
N LEU A 142 -10.23 16.29 1.67
CA LEU A 142 -10.53 14.88 1.42
C LEU A 142 -11.90 14.71 0.77
N ILE A 143 -11.96 13.81 -0.23
CA ILE A 143 -13.23 13.38 -0.83
C ILE A 143 -13.89 12.36 0.08
N GLY A 144 -15.15 12.59 0.44
CA GLY A 144 -15.96 11.63 1.21
C GLY A 144 -15.62 11.56 2.70
N GLU A 145 -14.91 12.55 3.24
CA GLU A 145 -14.70 12.67 4.69
C GLU A 145 -16.01 13.00 5.42
N ASN A 146 -16.14 12.46 6.63
CA ASN A 146 -17.32 12.63 7.47
C ASN A 146 -17.02 13.51 8.71
N GLU A 147 -18.06 13.79 9.50
CA GLU A 147 -17.94 14.63 10.70
C GLU A 147 -17.00 14.05 11.76
N THR A 148 -16.89 12.71 11.83
CA THR A 148 -15.97 12.01 12.75
C THR A 148 -14.53 11.93 12.22
N ARG A 149 -14.28 12.42 11.01
CA ARG A 149 -12.99 12.49 10.32
C ARG A 149 -12.30 11.14 10.19
N ASP A 150 -13.04 10.10 9.83
CA ASP A 150 -12.55 8.72 9.84
C ASP A 150 -11.34 8.50 8.92
N ILE A 151 -11.27 9.17 7.76
CA ILE A 151 -10.14 9.01 6.83
C ILE A 151 -8.89 9.61 7.46
N TYR A 152 -8.95 10.86 7.90
CA TYR A 152 -7.88 11.55 8.62
C TYR A 152 -7.42 10.76 9.85
N ARG A 153 -8.38 10.33 10.68
CA ARG A 153 -8.11 9.59 11.91
C ARG A 153 -7.39 8.27 11.65
N MET A 154 -7.81 7.51 10.63
CA MET A 154 -7.11 6.28 10.24
C MET A 154 -5.66 6.53 9.81
N ASN A 155 -5.40 7.61 9.05
CA ASN A 155 -4.06 7.96 8.62
C ASN A 155 -3.18 8.39 9.80
N MET A 156 -3.73 9.14 10.76
CA MET A 156 -3.06 9.48 12.01
C MET A 156 -2.79 8.25 12.88
N ALA A 157 -3.71 7.29 12.95
CA ALA A 157 -3.49 6.04 13.66
C ALA A 157 -2.28 5.30 13.08
N ASN A 158 -2.20 5.19 11.75
CA ASN A 158 -1.06 4.57 11.06
C ASN A 158 0.26 5.32 11.35
N TYR A 159 0.22 6.66 11.38
CA TYR A 159 1.37 7.47 11.77
C TYR A 159 1.83 7.16 13.20
N PHE A 160 0.91 7.14 14.17
CA PHE A 160 1.24 6.85 15.57
C PHE A 160 1.80 5.44 15.73
N PHE A 161 1.25 4.46 15.01
CA PHE A 161 1.82 3.12 14.96
C PHE A 161 3.27 3.14 14.45
N GLY A 162 3.51 3.83 13.33
CA GLY A 162 4.83 3.92 12.71
C GLY A 162 5.92 4.54 13.59
N ILE A 163 5.55 5.47 14.48
CA ILE A 163 6.48 6.07 15.45
C ILE A 163 6.53 5.35 16.81
N GLY A 164 5.83 4.23 16.96
CA GLY A 164 5.81 3.42 18.19
C GLY A 164 4.86 3.92 19.29
N GLU A 165 3.99 4.89 19.00
CA GLU A 165 3.01 5.45 19.94
C GLU A 165 1.70 4.64 19.91
N TYR A 166 1.78 3.36 20.30
CA TYR A 166 0.70 2.39 20.11
C TYR A 166 -0.61 2.73 20.84
N SER A 167 -0.54 3.34 22.03
CA SER A 167 -1.75 3.79 22.73
C SER A 167 -2.49 4.88 21.95
N LYS A 168 -1.75 5.89 21.45
CA LYS A 168 -2.34 6.94 20.60
C LYS A 168 -2.85 6.38 19.28
N CYS A 169 -2.17 5.38 18.72
CA CYS A 169 -2.68 4.66 17.56
C CYS A 169 -4.10 4.14 17.82
N LEU A 170 -4.33 3.45 18.94
CA LEU A 170 -5.66 2.94 19.30
C LEU A 170 -6.71 4.06 19.44
N ASP A 171 -6.34 5.18 20.08
CA ASP A 171 -7.24 6.34 20.25
C ASP A 171 -7.70 6.95 18.91
N TYR A 172 -6.84 6.87 17.88
CA TYR A 172 -7.11 7.41 16.56
C TYR A 172 -7.79 6.43 15.62
N ILE A 173 -7.87 5.13 15.92
CA ILE A 173 -8.61 4.20 15.07
C ILE A 173 -10.12 4.58 15.12
N PRO A 174 -10.76 4.83 13.97
CA PRO A 174 -12.18 5.13 13.94
C PRO A 174 -13.01 3.87 14.25
N ALA A 175 -14.11 4.07 14.98
CA ALA A 175 -14.97 2.97 15.42
C ALA A 175 -15.64 2.24 14.25
N THR A 176 -15.95 3.00 13.20
CA THR A 176 -16.48 2.53 11.92
C THR A 176 -15.75 3.28 10.81
N SER A 177 -15.92 2.81 9.58
CA SER A 177 -15.49 3.55 8.39
C SER A 177 -16.50 3.30 7.28
N PRO A 178 -16.85 4.31 6.46
CA PRO A 178 -17.69 4.09 5.28
C PRO A 178 -16.98 3.23 4.23
N PHE A 179 -15.65 3.13 4.28
CA PHE A 179 -14.85 2.30 3.38
C PHE A 179 -14.41 1.01 4.07
N LEU A 180 -14.71 -0.12 3.43
CA LEU A 180 -14.47 -1.47 3.97
C LEU A 180 -12.98 -1.81 4.08
N ASP A 181 -12.17 -1.35 3.13
CA ASP A 181 -10.72 -1.47 3.15
C ASP A 181 -10.12 -0.79 4.39
N TYR A 182 -10.59 0.42 4.72
CA TYR A 182 -10.24 1.12 5.95
C TYR A 182 -10.68 0.34 7.19
N GLN A 183 -11.85 -0.30 7.20
CA GLN A 183 -12.24 -1.16 8.34
C GLN A 183 -11.27 -2.33 8.54
N ALA A 184 -10.86 -3.00 7.46
CA ALA A 184 -9.90 -4.09 7.53
C ALA A 184 -8.52 -3.60 8.00
N ILE A 185 -8.06 -2.45 7.48
CA ILE A 185 -6.81 -1.79 7.91
C ILE A 185 -6.86 -1.47 9.40
N GLY A 186 -7.92 -0.80 9.87
CA GLY A 186 -8.08 -0.41 11.27
C GLY A 186 -8.06 -1.61 12.21
N LYS A 187 -8.71 -2.73 11.83
CA LYS A 187 -8.67 -3.98 12.61
C LYS A 187 -7.28 -4.58 12.68
N ARG A 188 -6.49 -4.56 11.60
CA ARG A 188 -5.10 -5.01 11.64
C ARG A 188 -4.25 -4.13 12.53
N LEU A 189 -4.39 -2.82 12.38
CA LEU A 189 -3.66 -1.84 13.16
C LEU A 189 -3.98 -1.93 14.66
N GLU A 190 -5.26 -2.16 15.01
CA GLU A 190 -5.71 -2.43 16.38
C GLU A 190 -5.01 -3.67 16.94
N LEU A 191 -4.98 -4.78 16.21
CA LEU A 191 -4.34 -6.01 16.67
C LEU A 191 -2.82 -5.85 16.83
N MET A 192 -2.17 -5.17 15.89
CA MET A 192 -0.74 -4.89 15.96
C MET A 192 -0.41 -4.02 17.18
N ALA A 193 -1.16 -2.92 17.38
CA ALA A 193 -0.96 -2.04 18.53
C ALA A 193 -1.22 -2.76 19.87
N LEU A 194 -2.27 -3.58 19.97
CA LEU A 194 -2.57 -4.37 21.17
C LEU A 194 -1.49 -5.41 21.46
N TYR A 195 -0.88 -6.01 20.42
CA TYR A 195 0.26 -6.90 20.57
C TYR A 195 1.47 -6.17 21.15
N GLU A 196 1.84 -5.02 20.59
CA GLU A 196 3.00 -4.24 21.06
C GLU A 196 2.80 -3.73 22.49
N LEU A 197 1.55 -3.43 22.88
CA LEU A 197 1.17 -3.05 24.24
C LEU A 197 1.05 -4.24 25.21
N LYS A 198 1.20 -5.48 24.75
CA LYS A 198 0.96 -6.71 25.53
C LYS A 198 -0.41 -6.69 26.23
N SER A 199 -1.44 -6.26 25.50
CA SER A 199 -2.79 -6.10 26.05
C SER A 199 -3.53 -7.42 26.16
N GLU A 200 -4.15 -7.66 27.32
CA GLU A 200 -5.07 -8.79 27.56
C GLU A 200 -6.31 -8.77 26.64
N LEU A 201 -6.58 -7.65 25.96
CA LEU A 201 -7.69 -7.54 25.00
C LEU A 201 -7.38 -8.20 23.65
N LEU A 202 -6.12 -8.48 23.35
CA LEU A 202 -5.69 -8.98 22.05
C LEU A 202 -6.42 -10.26 21.61
N PRO A 203 -6.54 -11.33 22.43
CA PRO A 203 -7.22 -12.56 22.01
C PRO A 203 -8.69 -12.31 21.61
N TYR A 204 -9.41 -11.51 22.38
CA TYR A 204 -10.81 -11.17 22.12
C TYR A 204 -10.98 -10.39 20.81
N LYS A 205 -10.09 -9.43 20.54
CA LYS A 205 -10.10 -8.65 19.31
C LYS A 205 -9.70 -9.48 18.10
N LEU A 206 -8.77 -10.41 18.27
CA LEU A 206 -8.34 -11.33 17.24
C LEU A 206 -9.51 -12.23 16.79
N ASP A 207 -10.26 -12.78 17.73
CA ASP A 207 -11.45 -13.59 17.42
C ASP A 207 -12.58 -12.75 16.82
N ALA A 208 -12.78 -11.52 17.30
CA ALA A 208 -13.72 -10.58 16.68
C ALA A 208 -13.37 -10.30 15.21
N PHE A 209 -12.08 -10.21 14.86
CA PHE A 209 -11.68 -10.03 13.46
C PHE A 209 -11.92 -11.28 12.62
N LYS A 210 -11.67 -12.49 13.14
CA LYS A 210 -12.05 -13.75 12.45
C LYS A 210 -13.54 -13.79 12.14
N VAL A 211 -14.39 -13.42 13.10
CA VAL A 211 -15.85 -13.39 12.93
C VAL A 211 -16.27 -12.34 11.88
N PHE A 212 -15.63 -11.17 11.87
CA PHE A 212 -15.86 -10.17 10.84
C PHE A 212 -15.52 -10.71 9.45
N LEU A 213 -14.35 -11.36 9.30
CA LEU A 213 -13.92 -11.93 8.03
C LEU A 213 -14.80 -13.08 7.56
N SER A 214 -15.37 -13.90 8.46
CA SER A 214 -16.27 -15.00 8.06
C SER A 214 -17.67 -14.53 7.68
N ARG A 215 -18.18 -13.46 8.33
CA ARG A 215 -19.54 -12.95 8.08
C ARG A 215 -19.65 -11.96 6.93
N THR A 216 -18.55 -11.30 6.55
CA THR A 216 -18.58 -10.29 5.48
C THR A 216 -18.85 -10.95 4.14
N SER A 217 -19.88 -10.54 3.39
CA SER A 217 -20.22 -11.17 2.11
C SER A 217 -19.07 -11.11 1.09
N PRO A 218 -18.84 -12.15 0.26
CA PRO A 218 -17.93 -12.09 -0.89
C PRO A 218 -18.28 -11.01 -1.92
N LYS A 219 -19.53 -10.55 -1.95
CA LYS A 219 -19.96 -9.41 -2.78
C LYS A 219 -19.42 -8.07 -2.29
N ILE A 220 -18.99 -8.02 -1.03
CA ILE A 220 -18.56 -6.81 -0.32
C ILE A 220 -17.03 -6.82 -0.13
N LEU A 221 -16.49 -7.96 0.31
CA LEU A 221 -15.04 -8.19 0.43
C LEU A 221 -14.60 -9.26 -0.58
N ALA A 222 -13.79 -8.86 -1.56
CA ALA A 222 -13.23 -9.77 -2.54
C ALA A 222 -12.45 -10.91 -1.86
N GLU A 223 -12.55 -12.11 -2.41
CA GLU A 223 -12.06 -13.33 -1.76
C GLU A 223 -10.54 -13.32 -1.54
N ASN A 224 -9.79 -12.73 -2.48
CA ASN A 224 -8.36 -12.52 -2.31
C ASN A 224 -8.05 -11.65 -1.07
N ILE A 225 -8.73 -10.51 -0.90
CA ILE A 225 -8.51 -9.62 0.25
C ILE A 225 -8.90 -10.30 1.56
N ARG A 226 -10.01 -11.06 1.55
CA ARG A 226 -10.41 -11.87 2.70
C ARG A 226 -9.32 -12.87 3.07
N GLN A 227 -8.81 -13.63 2.11
CA GLN A 227 -7.77 -14.63 2.34
C GLN A 227 -6.49 -14.00 2.91
N LEU A 228 -6.07 -12.83 2.41
CA LEU A 228 -4.90 -12.14 2.93
C LEU A 228 -5.07 -11.73 4.40
N ASN A 229 -6.24 -11.21 4.77
CA ASN A 229 -6.52 -10.84 6.17
C ASN A 229 -6.68 -12.08 7.07
N THR A 230 -7.29 -13.16 6.57
CA THR A 230 -7.37 -14.45 7.27
C THR A 230 -5.98 -15.00 7.56
N ASP A 231 -5.08 -14.95 6.59
CA ASP A 231 -3.69 -15.37 6.75
C ASP A 231 -2.97 -14.54 7.82
N PHE A 232 -3.16 -13.22 7.82
CA PHE A 232 -2.63 -12.34 8.86
C PHE A 232 -3.10 -12.75 10.25
N VAL A 233 -4.42 -12.93 10.44
CA VAL A 233 -4.99 -13.32 11.73
C VAL A 233 -4.48 -14.68 12.19
N ASN A 234 -4.35 -15.63 11.26
CA ASN A 234 -3.82 -16.97 11.57
C ASN A 234 -2.34 -16.93 11.95
N PHE A 235 -1.52 -16.09 11.32
CA PHE A 235 -0.12 -15.93 11.69
C PHE A 235 0.03 -15.21 13.02
N LEU A 236 -0.73 -14.13 13.25
CA LEU A 236 -0.72 -13.44 14.53
C LEU A 236 -1.14 -14.37 15.67
N PHE A 237 -2.18 -15.18 15.49
CA PHE A 237 -2.58 -16.19 16.47
C PHE A 237 -1.44 -17.18 16.75
N GLN A 238 -0.78 -17.67 15.71
CA GLN A 238 0.37 -18.57 15.87
C GLN A 238 1.50 -17.91 16.66
N ILE A 239 1.78 -16.63 16.44
CA ILE A 239 2.80 -15.88 17.17
C ILE A 239 2.41 -15.72 18.65
N VAL A 240 1.19 -15.23 18.92
CA VAL A 240 0.69 -14.98 20.28
C VAL A 240 0.62 -16.26 21.13
N SER A 241 0.28 -17.40 20.52
CA SER A 241 0.21 -18.69 21.21
C SER A 241 1.55 -19.42 21.29
N SER A 242 2.64 -18.87 20.75
CA SER A 242 3.97 -19.49 20.82
C SER A 242 4.70 -19.06 22.10
N ILE A 243 5.48 -19.99 22.65
CA ILE A 243 6.33 -19.72 23.81
C ILE A 243 7.64 -19.08 23.29
N PRO A 244 8.04 -17.88 23.78
CA PRO A 244 9.34 -17.30 23.46
C PRO A 244 10.50 -18.25 23.81
N GLY A 245 11.49 -18.34 22.93
CA GLY A 245 12.62 -19.26 23.04
C GLY A 245 12.39 -20.65 22.41
N ASP A 246 11.17 -21.00 21.98
CA ASP A 246 10.93 -22.22 21.18
C ASP A 246 11.39 -22.01 19.74
N LEU A 247 12.66 -22.32 19.48
CA LEU A 247 13.30 -22.14 18.18
C LEU A 247 12.60 -22.92 17.07
N LYS A 248 12.16 -24.15 17.34
CA LYS A 248 11.50 -25.01 16.35
C LYS A 248 10.16 -24.41 15.94
N ARG A 249 9.40 -23.90 16.91
CA ARG A 249 8.14 -23.23 16.66
C ARG A 249 8.36 -21.93 15.90
N ALA A 250 9.32 -21.11 16.31
CA ALA A 250 9.67 -19.86 15.64
C ALA A 250 10.06 -20.09 14.16
N ASP A 251 10.96 -21.04 13.89
CA ASP A 251 11.37 -21.40 12.52
C ASP A 251 10.19 -21.87 11.66
N THR A 252 9.26 -22.61 12.26
CA THR A 252 8.05 -23.06 11.57
C THR A 252 7.16 -21.89 11.18
N VAL A 253 6.97 -20.92 12.07
CA VAL A 253 6.14 -19.72 11.80
C VAL A 253 6.80 -18.86 10.73
N ILE A 254 8.10 -18.56 10.86
CA ILE A 254 8.91 -17.80 9.90
C ILE A 254 8.82 -18.42 8.50
N ARG A 255 9.03 -19.74 8.40
CA ARG A 255 8.94 -20.45 7.12
C ARG A 255 7.56 -20.29 6.47
N ARG A 256 6.48 -20.46 7.23
CA ARG A 256 5.11 -20.35 6.69
C ARG A 256 4.77 -18.92 6.26
N ILE A 257 5.26 -17.91 6.96
CA ILE A 257 5.10 -16.50 6.55
C ILE A 257 5.86 -16.25 5.23
N ASN A 258 7.08 -16.78 5.10
CA ASN A 258 7.88 -16.69 3.87
C ASN A 258 7.23 -17.40 2.66
N GLU A 259 6.62 -18.57 2.89
CA GLU A 259 5.88 -19.30 1.86
C GLU A 259 4.65 -18.50 1.37
N LYS A 260 4.10 -17.60 2.22
CA LYS A 260 2.97 -16.72 1.92
C LYS A 260 3.40 -15.25 1.73
N LYS A 261 4.24 -14.99 0.73
CA LYS A 261 4.81 -13.66 0.39
C LYS A 261 3.81 -12.49 0.24
N ARG A 262 2.50 -12.76 0.13
CA ARG A 262 1.46 -11.75 -0.12
C ARG A 262 0.56 -11.45 1.08
N VAL A 263 0.82 -12.02 2.26
CA VAL A 263 0.02 -11.68 3.45
C VAL A 263 0.13 -10.20 3.78
N VAL A 264 -0.97 -9.60 4.24
CA VAL A 264 -0.96 -8.21 4.73
C VAL A 264 -0.09 -8.10 5.99
N GLU A 265 0.56 -6.96 6.16
CA GLU A 265 1.47 -6.69 7.28
C GLU A 265 2.62 -7.71 7.40
N TRP A 266 3.06 -8.29 6.28
CA TRP A 266 4.09 -9.33 6.22
C TRP A 266 5.36 -8.98 7.02
N HIS A 267 5.88 -7.75 6.88
CA HIS A 267 7.10 -7.32 7.59
C HIS A 267 6.92 -7.38 9.09
N TRP A 268 5.84 -6.79 9.58
CA TRP A 268 5.59 -6.76 11.01
C TRP A 268 5.41 -8.18 11.55
N LEU A 269 4.66 -9.04 10.85
CA LEU A 269 4.54 -10.46 11.23
C LEU A 269 5.89 -11.19 11.23
N MET A 270 6.76 -10.91 10.25
CA MET A 270 8.09 -11.50 10.17
C MET A 270 8.96 -11.05 11.34
N ASP A 271 8.99 -9.74 11.64
CA ASP A 271 9.73 -9.17 12.76
C ASP A 271 9.29 -9.81 14.08
N LYS A 272 7.97 -9.87 14.32
CA LYS A 272 7.41 -10.51 15.52
C LYS A 272 7.70 -12.01 15.57
N ALA A 273 7.70 -12.71 14.44
CA ALA A 273 8.03 -14.14 14.39
C ALA A 273 9.52 -14.40 14.66
N VAL A 274 10.41 -13.51 14.24
CA VAL A 274 11.85 -13.56 14.55
C VAL A 274 12.10 -13.28 16.03
N GLU A 275 11.35 -12.35 16.63
CA GLU A 275 11.41 -12.05 18.07
C GLU A 275 11.12 -13.27 18.95
N LEU A 276 10.33 -14.25 18.49
CA LEU A 276 10.09 -15.51 19.21
C LEU A 276 11.35 -16.34 19.47
N LYS A 277 12.44 -16.10 18.72
CA LYS A 277 13.72 -16.79 18.94
C LYS A 277 14.51 -16.26 20.13
N ARG A 278 14.14 -15.08 20.64
CA ARG A 278 14.76 -14.45 21.81
C ARG A 278 14.09 -14.97 23.07
#